data_AF-A0A0J7KES1-F1
#
_entry.id   AF-A0A0J7KES1-F1
#
_cell.length_a   1.000
_cell.length_b   1.000
_cell.length_c   1.000
_cell.angle_alpha   90.00
_cell.angle_beta   90.00
_cell.angle_gamma   90.00
#
_symmetry.space_group_name_H-M   'P 1'
#
loop_
_entity.id
_entity.type
_entity.pdbx_description
1 polymer ?
#
loop_
_entity_poly.entity_id
_entity_poly.type
_entity_poly.pdbx_seq_one_letter_code
_entity_poly.pdbx_strand_id
1 'polypeptide(L)'
;MITIQTTVGDQTMALTILCLLGLLAFSQAGVLKPYFDPRIVNGEDAKEGEIPYQVSLQDRQISSHFCGGSVLSEYYVITAAHCVEG
;
A
#
# COMPACT_ATOMS: atom_id res chain seq x y z
N MET A 1 37.38 -3.86 51.74
CA MET A 1 37.50 -3.56 50.30
C MET A 1 36.66 -4.59 49.55
N ILE A 2 35.92 -4.16 48.52
CA ILE A 2 35.07 -4.96 47.60
C ILE A 2 33.60 -5.13 48.03
N THR A 3 32.72 -4.15 47.72
CA THR A 3 31.30 -4.39 47.33
C THR A 3 30.57 -3.20 46.64
N ILE A 4 31.26 -2.22 46.03
CA ILE A 4 30.59 -1.08 45.32
C ILE A 4 30.69 -1.19 43.78
N GLN A 5 31.37 -2.21 43.24
CA GLN A 5 31.61 -2.31 41.79
C GLN A 5 30.56 -3.10 40.97
N THR A 6 29.60 -3.79 41.59
CA THR A 6 28.62 -4.64 40.86
C THR A 6 27.32 -3.93 40.48
N THR A 7 26.97 -2.81 41.13
CA THR A 7 25.74 -2.07 40.84
C THR A 7 25.87 -1.10 39.66
N VAL A 8 27.06 -0.52 39.43
CA VAL A 8 27.28 0.39 38.29
C VAL A 8 27.15 -0.34 36.96
N GLY A 9 27.66 -1.58 36.88
CA GLY A 9 27.51 -2.45 35.70
C GLY A 9 26.04 -2.81 35.42
N ASP A 10 25.30 -3.24 36.45
CA ASP A 10 23.89 -3.61 36.35
C ASP A 10 22.99 -2.44 35.89
N GLN A 11 23.22 -1.23 36.41
CA GLN A 11 22.49 -0.02 35.99
C GLN A 11 22.85 0.42 34.56
N THR A 12 24.11 0.30 34.13
CA THR A 12 24.50 0.59 32.74
C THR A 12 23.93 -0.43 31.73
N MET A 13 23.84 -1.70 32.12
CA MET A 13 23.23 -2.75 31.30
C MET A 13 21.71 -2.56 31.19
N ALA A 14 21.04 -2.19 32.29
CA ALA A 14 19.61 -1.88 32.26
C ALA A 14 19.30 -0.66 31.37
N LEU A 15 20.10 0.40 31.46
CA LEU A 15 19.91 1.62 30.66
C LEU A 15 20.11 1.37 29.17
N THR A 16 21.15 0.61 28.80
CA THR A 16 21.41 0.25 27.39
C THR A 16 20.31 -0.64 26.83
N ILE A 17 19.80 -1.61 27.60
CA ILE A 17 18.65 -2.45 27.20
C ILE A 17 17.39 -1.60 26.99
N LEU A 18 17.07 -0.67 27.89
CA LEU A 18 15.92 0.23 27.73
C LEU A 18 16.06 1.12 26.48
N CYS A 19 17.25 1.67 26.23
CA CYS A 19 17.51 2.46 25.03
C CYS A 19 17.33 1.62 23.74
N LEU A 20 17.83 0.40 23.70
CA LEU A 20 17.69 -0.50 22.55
C LEU A 20 16.22 -0.89 22.30
N LEU A 21 15.47 -1.23 23.36
CA LEU A 21 14.04 -1.53 23.26
C LEU A 21 13.24 -0.31 22.79
N GLY A 22 13.57 0.89 23.28
CA GLY A 22 12.99 2.15 22.83
C GLY A 22 13.24 2.38 21.34
N LEU A 23 14.49 2.28 20.88
CA LEU A 23 14.86 2.46 19.46
C LEU A 23 14.16 1.45 18.54
N LEU A 24 14.06 0.18 18.97
CA LEU A 24 13.34 -0.85 18.23
C LEU A 24 11.83 -0.55 18.15
N ALA A 25 11.21 -0.08 19.23
CA ALA A 25 9.81 0.32 19.24
C ALA A 25 9.54 1.55 18.33
N PHE A 26 10.43 2.54 18.32
CA PHE A 26 10.32 3.71 17.44
C PHE A 26 10.44 3.34 15.96
N SER A 27 11.26 2.35 15.61
CA SER A 27 11.42 1.90 14.21
C SER A 27 10.14 1.32 13.60
N GLN A 28 9.17 0.90 14.41
CA GLN A 28 7.92 0.27 13.96
C GLN A 28 6.68 1.17 14.09
N ALA A 29 6.83 2.41 14.55
CA ALA A 29 5.72 3.34 14.78
C ALA A 29 4.91 3.74 13.51
N GLY A 30 5.36 3.33 12.31
CA GLY A 30 4.69 3.60 11.04
C GLY A 30 4.03 2.40 10.35
N VAL A 31 3.96 1.22 10.97
CA VAL A 31 3.59 -0.03 10.27
C VAL A 31 2.08 -0.33 10.26
N LEU A 32 1.25 0.40 11.02
CA LEU A 32 -0.21 0.28 10.92
C LEU A 32 -0.73 1.04 9.69
N LYS A 33 -0.36 0.56 8.51
CA LYS A 33 -1.02 0.94 7.26
C LYS A 33 -2.39 0.24 7.28
N PRO A 34 -3.52 0.96 7.15
CA PRO A 34 -4.81 0.32 7.00
C PRO A 34 -4.72 -0.68 5.84
N TYR A 35 -4.92 -1.97 6.14
CA TYR A 35 -4.99 -3.00 5.11
C TYR A 35 -6.30 -2.80 4.35
N PHE A 36 -6.27 -1.97 3.32
CA PHE A 36 -7.31 -1.94 2.31
C PHE A 36 -7.12 -3.21 1.48
N ASP A 37 -8.01 -4.19 1.64
CA ASP A 37 -8.07 -5.36 0.75
C ASP A 37 -8.89 -4.94 -0.48
N PRO A 38 -8.27 -4.65 -1.65
CA PRO A 38 -9.00 -4.27 -2.86
C PRO A 38 -9.71 -5.47 -3.51
N ARG A 39 -10.09 -6.48 -2.73
CA ARG A 39 -10.66 -7.72 -3.21
C ARG A 39 -12.06 -7.46 -3.74
N ILE A 40 -12.30 -7.90 -4.98
CA ILE A 40 -13.64 -7.99 -5.54
C ILE A 40 -14.40 -9.06 -4.74
N VAL A 41 -15.45 -8.65 -4.01
CA VAL A 41 -16.27 -9.56 -3.21
C VAL A 41 -17.40 -10.10 -4.07
N ASN A 42 -17.50 -11.43 -4.19
CA ASN A 42 -18.49 -12.13 -5.03
C ASN A 42 -18.44 -11.75 -6.53
N GLY A 43 -17.28 -11.31 -7.03
CA GLY A 43 -17.09 -11.08 -8.46
C GLY A 43 -17.05 -12.39 -9.24
N GLU A 44 -17.61 -12.37 -10.44
CA GLU A 44 -17.46 -13.42 -11.45
C GLU A 44 -16.90 -12.82 -12.74
N ASP A 45 -16.29 -13.66 -13.57
CA ASP A 45 -15.81 -13.22 -14.88
C ASP A 45 -17.00 -12.86 -15.78
N ALA A 46 -16.95 -11.67 -16.37
CA ALA A 46 -17.98 -11.23 -17.32
C ALA A 46 -17.98 -12.12 -18.57
N LYS A 47 -19.17 -12.45 -19.06
CA LYS A 47 -19.35 -13.14 -20.34
C LYS A 47 -18.98 -12.21 -21.49
N GLU A 48 -18.64 -12.80 -22.63
CA GLU A 48 -18.38 -12.03 -23.84
C GLU A 48 -19.60 -11.17 -24.21
N GLY A 49 -19.36 -9.85 -24.37
CA GLY A 49 -20.41 -8.88 -24.69
C GLY A 49 -21.35 -8.50 -23.55
N GLU A 50 -21.15 -8.99 -22.31
CA GLU A 50 -22.01 -8.68 -21.17
C GLU A 50 -22.00 -7.19 -20.80
N ILE A 51 -20.82 -6.58 -20.87
CA ILE A 51 -20.59 -5.16 -20.55
C ILE A 51 -20.01 -4.46 -21.81
N PRO A 52 -20.83 -4.23 -22.85
CA PRO A 52 -20.34 -3.81 -24.17
C PRO A 52 -19.78 -2.39 -24.20
N TYR A 53 -20.12 -1.57 -23.21
CA TYR A 53 -19.61 -0.21 -23.06
C TYR A 53 -18.27 -0.15 -22.31
N GLN A 54 -17.79 -1.24 -21.71
CA GLN A 54 -16.52 -1.24 -20.99
C GLN A 54 -15.34 -1.10 -21.96
N VAL A 55 -14.41 -0.20 -21.68
CA VAL A 55 -13.18 -0.05 -22.47
C VAL A 55 -11.92 -0.16 -21.63
N SER A 56 -10.85 -0.64 -22.27
CA SER A 56 -9.50 -0.69 -21.73
C SER A 56 -8.68 0.43 -22.37
N LEU A 57 -8.26 1.43 -21.58
CA LEU A 57 -7.32 2.44 -22.02
C LEU A 57 -5.91 1.84 -21.95
N GLN A 58 -5.19 1.88 -23.07
CA GLN A 58 -3.90 1.22 -23.21
C GLN A 58 -2.80 2.19 -23.63
N ASP A 59 -1.61 1.99 -23.06
CA ASP A 59 -0.40 2.63 -23.56
C ASP A 59 -0.03 2.02 -24.92
N ARG A 60 0.13 2.88 -25.93
CA ARG A 60 0.36 2.44 -27.30
C ARG A 60 1.77 1.84 -27.53
N GLN A 61 2.76 2.21 -26.73
CA GLN A 61 4.14 1.74 -26.89
C GLN A 61 4.34 0.33 -26.33
N ILE A 62 3.72 0.05 -25.18
CA ILE A 62 3.87 -1.24 -24.49
C ILE A 62 2.61 -2.13 -24.53
N SER A 63 1.53 -1.66 -25.16
CA SER A 63 0.25 -2.38 -25.28
C SER A 63 -0.29 -2.84 -23.92
N SER A 64 -0.18 -1.98 -22.90
CA SER A 64 -0.59 -2.31 -21.53
C SER A 64 -1.80 -1.50 -21.08
N HIS A 65 -2.75 -2.16 -20.43
CA HIS A 65 -3.85 -1.49 -19.73
C HIS A 65 -3.33 -0.61 -18.59
N PHE A 66 -3.86 0.62 -18.49
CA PHE A 66 -3.55 1.51 -17.37
C PHE A 66 -4.80 2.10 -16.68
N CYS A 67 -5.92 2.19 -17.39
CA CYS A 67 -7.19 2.70 -16.85
C CYS A 67 -8.41 2.11 -17.56
N GLY A 68 -9.57 2.19 -16.90
CA GLY A 68 -10.87 1.89 -17.51
C GLY A 68 -11.57 3.12 -18.09
N GLY A 69 -12.70 2.87 -18.76
CA GLY A 69 -13.63 3.90 -19.20
C GLY A 69 -14.95 3.28 -19.67
N SER A 70 -15.88 4.11 -20.10
CA SER A 70 -17.15 3.67 -20.67
C SER A 70 -17.49 4.40 -21.96
N VAL A 71 -18.04 3.69 -22.94
CA VAL A 71 -18.57 4.31 -24.17
C VAL A 71 -19.75 5.19 -23.81
N LEU A 72 -19.66 6.49 -24.12
CA LEU A 72 -20.73 7.48 -23.93
C LEU A 72 -21.53 7.68 -25.22
N SER A 73 -20.86 7.64 -26.37
CA SER A 73 -21.49 7.76 -27.70
C SER A 73 -20.58 7.17 -28.78
N GLU A 74 -20.98 7.25 -30.04
CA GLU A 74 -20.21 6.80 -31.21
C GLU A 74 -18.78 7.35 -31.24
N TYR A 75 -18.56 8.56 -30.72
CA TYR A 75 -17.25 9.24 -30.79
C TYR A 75 -16.60 9.51 -29.44
N TYR A 76 -17.26 9.19 -28.32
CA TYR A 76 -16.80 9.60 -27.00
C TYR A 76 -16.78 8.45 -26.01
N VAL A 77 -15.67 8.37 -25.28
CA VAL A 77 -15.48 7.54 -24.08
C VAL A 77 -15.35 8.47 -22.88
N ILE A 78 -16.02 8.15 -21.78
CA ILE A 78 -15.84 8.81 -20.49
C ILE A 78 -14.85 8.01 -19.63
N THR A 79 -13.96 8.69 -18.91
CA THR A 79 -13.00 8.10 -17.97
C THR A 79 -12.74 9.07 -16.82
N ALA A 80 -11.95 8.64 -15.82
CA ALA A 80 -11.54 9.51 -14.72
C ALA A 80 -10.51 10.53 -15.20
N ALA A 81 -10.59 11.77 -14.70
CA ALA A 81 -9.66 12.84 -15.08
C ALA A 81 -8.19 12.46 -14.85
N HIS A 82 -7.89 11.85 -13.69
CA HIS A 82 -6.53 11.42 -13.31
C HIS A 82 -5.94 10.33 -14.23
N CYS A 83 -6.75 9.69 -15.08
CA CYS A 83 -6.25 8.76 -16.09
C CYS A 83 -5.65 9.48 -17.31
N VAL A 84 -5.94 10.76 -17.50
CA VAL A 84 -5.50 11.54 -18.66
C VAL A 84 -4.56 12.67 -18.25
N GLU A 85 -4.91 13.38 -17.18
CA GLU A 85 -4.12 14.47 -16.63
C GLU A 85 -4.32 14.47 -15.10
N GLY A 86 -3.24 14.22 -14.36
CA GLY A 86 -3.22 14.16 -12.90
C GLY A 86 -2.88 15.49 -12.26
#